data_AF-A0A920JBK8-F1
#
_entry.id   AF-A0A920JBK8-F1
#
_cell.length_a   1.000
_cell.length_b   1.000
_cell.length_c   1.000
_cell.angle_alpha   90.00
_cell.angle_beta   90.00
_cell.angle_gamma   90.00
#
_symmetry.space_group_name_H-M   'P 1'
#
loop_
_entity.id
_entity.type
_entity.pdbx_description
1 polymer ?
#
loop_
_entity_poly.entity_id
_entity_poly.type
_entity_poly.pdbx_seq_one_letter_code
_entity_poly.pdbx_strand_id
1 'polypeptide(L)'
;MTPKFTDLADLSVYVMTPEYGASTQLEKIDMIDYADCIVINKFDKPGAEDALDAVRKQYRRSHLNLMIPSKASRFLALLPTFNDKGTNWFYFRLLEF
;
A
#
# COMPACT_ATOMS: atom_id res chain seq x y z
N MET A 1 1.24 -26.78 -5.60
CA MET A 1 1.68 -25.43 -5.22
C MET A 1 0.68 -24.49 -5.87
N THR A 2 -0.24 -23.91 -5.11
CA THR A 2 -1.24 -22.97 -5.64
C THR A 2 -0.50 -21.71 -6.09
N PRO A 3 -0.69 -21.21 -7.33
CA PRO A 3 -0.06 -19.96 -7.74
C PRO A 3 -0.50 -18.86 -6.77
N LYS A 4 0.45 -18.03 -6.32
CA LYS A 4 0.07 -16.82 -5.59
C LYS A 4 -0.68 -15.93 -6.56
N PHE A 5 -1.66 -15.15 -6.09
CA PHE A 5 -2.43 -14.26 -6.96
C PHE A 5 -1.53 -13.27 -7.74
N THR A 6 -0.34 -12.96 -7.21
CA THR A 6 0.70 -12.17 -7.86
C THR A 6 1.32 -12.85 -9.09
N ASP A 7 1.29 -14.18 -9.19
CA ASP A 7 1.90 -14.91 -10.31
C ASP A 7 0.98 -14.97 -11.55
N LEU A 8 -0.25 -14.46 -11.42
CA LEU A 8 -1.29 -14.46 -12.46
C LEU A 8 -1.46 -13.09 -13.14
N ALA A 9 -0.76 -12.06 -12.67
CA ALA A 9 -0.89 -10.68 -13.14
C ALA A 9 0.49 -10.04 -13.32
N ASP A 10 0.64 -9.18 -14.32
CA ASP A 10 1.87 -8.42 -14.56
C ASP A 10 2.12 -7.36 -13.47
N LEU A 11 1.06 -6.96 -12.77
CA LEU A 11 1.12 -5.98 -11.69
C LEU A 11 0.10 -6.33 -10.60
N SER A 12 0.52 -6.15 -9.34
CA SER A 12 -0.30 -6.38 -8.16
C SER A 12 -0.44 -5.11 -7.31
N VAL A 13 -1.68 -4.75 -6.99
CA VAL A 13 -2.00 -3.59 -6.15
C VAL A 13 -2.78 -4.05 -4.94
N TYR A 14 -2.27 -3.77 -3.75
CA TYR A 14 -2.97 -4.00 -2.50
C TYR A 14 -3.66 -2.72 -2.02
N VAL A 15 -4.98 -2.72 -1.92
CA VAL A 15 -5.78 -1.58 -1.48
C VAL A 15 -6.38 -1.86 -0.11
N MET A 16 -6.21 -0.95 0.84
CA MET A 16 -6.77 -1.06 2.20
C MET A 16 -7.35 0.27 2.68
N THR A 17 -8.05 0.25 3.80
CA THR A 17 -8.49 1.45 4.53
C THR A 17 -7.65 1.63 5.81
N PRO A 18 -7.63 2.84 6.41
CA PRO A 18 -6.97 3.09 7.69
C PRO A 18 -7.50 2.24 8.86
N GLU A 19 -8.69 1.67 8.70
CA GLU A 19 -9.42 0.92 9.72
C GLU A 19 -8.99 -0.56 9.73
N TYR A 20 -7.73 -0.86 10.06
CA TYR A 20 -7.21 -2.24 10.16
C TYR A 20 -7.09 -2.76 11.60
N GLY A 21 -7.49 -1.96 12.59
CA GLY A 21 -7.38 -2.29 14.01
C GLY A 21 -5.95 -2.15 14.52
N ALA A 22 -5.47 -3.15 15.27
CA ALA A 22 -4.12 -3.11 15.84
C ALA A 22 -3.03 -3.30 14.75
N SER A 23 -1.89 -2.62 14.92
CA SER A 23 -0.74 -2.74 14.00
C SER A 23 -0.22 -4.17 13.80
N THR A 24 -0.44 -5.06 14.76
CA THR A 24 -0.09 -6.48 14.65
C THR A 24 -0.92 -7.24 13.60
N GLN A 25 -2.07 -6.70 13.18
CA GLN A 25 -2.85 -7.31 12.09
C GLN A 25 -2.14 -7.17 10.74
N LEU A 26 -1.32 -6.11 10.55
CA LEU A 26 -0.55 -5.92 9.32
C LEU A 26 0.49 -7.03 9.11
N GLU A 27 0.97 -7.66 10.18
CA GLU A 27 1.92 -8.77 10.11
C GLU A 27 1.33 -10.03 9.48
N LYS A 28 0.00 -10.12 9.41
CA LYS A 28 -0.72 -11.26 8.84
C LYS A 28 -1.09 -11.04 7.37
N ILE A 29 -0.75 -9.89 6.80
CA ILE A 29 -1.13 -9.50 5.45
C ILE A 29 0.05 -9.71 4.52
N ASP A 30 0.15 -10.90 3.97
CA ASP A 30 1.19 -11.29 3.01
C ASP A 30 1.31 -10.31 1.84
N MET A 31 0.19 -9.72 1.40
CA MET A 31 0.16 -8.77 0.28
C MET A 31 0.97 -7.48 0.54
N ILE A 32 1.25 -7.12 1.79
CA ILE A 32 2.17 -6.01 2.09
C ILE A 32 3.58 -6.33 1.56
N ASP A 33 3.94 -7.60 1.49
CA ASP A 33 5.28 -8.01 1.08
C ASP A 33 5.38 -8.25 -0.43
N TYR A 34 4.28 -8.70 -1.04
CA TYR A 34 4.27 -9.08 -2.46
C TYR A 34 3.73 -8.01 -3.41
N ALA A 35 2.95 -7.04 -2.92
CA ALA A 35 2.34 -6.05 -3.82
C ALA A 35 3.38 -5.07 -4.38
N ASP A 36 3.27 -4.81 -5.69
CA ASP A 36 4.07 -3.77 -6.37
C ASP A 36 3.69 -2.37 -5.91
N CYS A 37 2.41 -2.19 -5.54
CA CYS A 37 1.89 -0.96 -4.99
C CYS A 37 0.92 -1.22 -3.84
N ILE A 38 1.00 -0.39 -2.79
CA ILE A 38 0.09 -0.41 -1.65
C ILE A 38 -0.64 0.92 -1.55
N VAL A 39 -1.96 0.86 -1.49
CA VAL A 39 -2.86 2.01 -1.50
C VAL A 39 -3.66 2.06 -0.21
N ILE A 40 -3.57 3.18 0.51
CA ILE A 40 -4.43 3.53 1.63
C ILE A 40 -5.57 4.41 1.10
N ASN A 41 -6.72 3.79 0.87
CA ASN A 41 -7.95 4.45 0.43
C ASN A 41 -8.74 5.02 1.62
N LYS A 42 -9.63 6.00 1.38
CA LYS A 42 -10.34 6.75 2.43
C LYS A 42 -9.37 7.48 3.37
N PHE A 43 -8.38 8.15 2.79
CA PHE A 43 -7.33 8.85 3.53
C PHE A 43 -7.84 10.09 4.30
N ASP A 44 -9.12 10.43 4.15
CA ASP A 44 -9.85 11.43 4.95
C ASP A 44 -10.17 10.93 6.37
N LYS A 45 -10.09 9.61 6.60
CA LYS A 45 -10.46 9.02 7.89
C LYS A 45 -9.39 9.27 8.96
N PRO A 46 -9.80 9.41 10.24
CA PRO A 46 -8.86 9.50 11.35
C PRO A 46 -7.88 8.32 11.37
N GLY A 47 -6.60 8.60 11.66
CA GLY A 47 -5.55 7.58 11.69
C GLY A 47 -5.03 7.15 10.32
N ALA A 48 -5.42 7.81 9.23
CA ALA A 48 -4.91 7.50 7.88
C ALA A 48 -3.39 7.68 7.74
N GLU A 49 -2.83 8.72 8.34
CA GLU A 49 -1.37 8.95 8.36
C GLU A 49 -0.65 7.87 9.16
N ASP A 50 -1.16 7.53 10.36
CA ASP A 50 -0.62 6.46 11.19
C ASP A 50 -0.67 5.10 10.48
N ALA A 51 -1.76 4.84 9.75
CA ALA A 51 -1.94 3.64 8.94
C ALA A 51 -0.85 3.53 7.87
N LEU A 52 -0.62 4.63 7.14
CA LEU A 52 0.38 4.69 6.10
C LEU A 52 1.79 4.44 6.66
N ASP A 53 2.11 5.02 7.81
CA ASP A 53 3.41 4.82 8.46
C ASP A 53 3.57 3.43 9.06
N ALA A 54 2.51 2.83 9.60
CA ALA A 54 2.51 1.45 10.08
C ALA A 54 2.77 0.46 8.94
N VAL A 55 2.10 0.64 7.79
CA VAL A 55 2.31 -0.16 6.58
C VAL A 55 3.75 -0.01 6.06
N ARG A 56 4.27 1.22 5.99
CA ARG A 56 5.67 1.47 5.59
C ARG A 56 6.67 0.78 6.50
N LYS A 57 6.45 0.81 7.82
CA LYS A 57 7.28 0.12 8.80
C LYS A 57 7.22 -1.39 8.61
N GLN A 58 6.03 -1.95 8.44
CA GLN A 58 5.84 -3.38 8.22
C GLN A 58 6.53 -3.85 6.93
N TYR A 59 6.32 -3.14 5.83
CA TYR A 59 6.97 -3.41 4.55
C TYR A 59 8.49 -3.49 4.67
N ARG A 60 9.11 -2.46 5.29
CA ARG A 60 10.55 -2.41 5.50
C ARG A 60 11.06 -3.55 6.36
N ARG A 61 10.30 -3.92 7.39
CA ARG A 61 10.64 -4.99 8.31
C ARG A 61 10.64 -6.34 7.57
N SER A 62 9.63 -6.61 6.76
CA SER A 62 9.56 -7.85 5.98
C SER A 62 10.66 -7.94 4.92
N HIS A 63 10.98 -6.82 4.27
CA HIS A 63 12.05 -6.77 3.26
C HIS A 63 13.47 -6.67 3.85
N LEU A 64 13.62 -6.67 5.19
CA LEU A 64 14.89 -6.46 5.90
C LEU A 64 15.69 -5.24 5.42
N ASN A 65 15.00 -4.24 4.85
CA ASN A 65 15.63 -3.13 4.16
C ASN A 65 15.14 -1.80 4.73
N LEU A 66 15.85 -1.34 5.75
CA LEU A 66 15.59 -0.06 6.41
C LEU A 66 15.96 1.16 5.55
N MET A 67 16.75 0.97 4.49
CA MET A 67 17.15 2.05 3.58
C MET A 67 16.03 2.49 2.64
N ILE A 68 14.96 1.71 2.54
CA ILE A 68 13.79 2.06 1.75
C ILE A 68 13.22 3.40 2.26
N PRO A 69 13.17 4.45 1.42
CA PRO A 69 12.63 5.74 1.81
C PRO A 69 11.18 5.62 2.25
N SER A 70 10.76 6.38 3.27
CA SER A 70 9.38 6.32 3.75
C SER A 70 8.42 6.80 2.67
N LYS A 71 8.88 7.75 1.86
CA LYS A 71 8.15 8.32 0.73
C LYS A 71 8.39 7.57 -0.59
N ALA A 72 8.75 6.29 -0.55
CA ALA A 72 8.88 5.49 -1.77
C ALA A 72 7.58 5.52 -2.58
N SER A 73 7.71 5.60 -3.91
CA SER A 73 6.58 5.74 -4.86
C SER A 73 5.58 4.58 -4.82
N ARG A 74 5.90 3.47 -4.17
CA ARG A 74 4.99 2.32 -4.04
C ARG A 74 3.85 2.52 -3.04
N PHE A 75 3.92 3.51 -2.15
CA PHE A 75 2.89 3.76 -1.14
C PHE A 75 2.01 4.95 -1.51
N LEU A 76 0.70 4.73 -1.51
CA LEU A 76 -0.26 5.73 -1.95
C LEU A 76 -1.34 6.03 -0.93
N ALA A 77 -1.81 7.27 -0.98
CA ALA A 77 -2.88 7.81 -0.16
C ALA A 77 -3.95 8.37 -1.11
N LEU A 78 -5.16 7.82 -1.05
CA LEU A 78 -6.28 8.24 -1.89
C LEU A 78 -7.41 8.82 -1.04
N LEU A 79 -7.88 10.00 -1.42
CA LEU A 79 -9.04 10.64 -0.83
C LEU A 79 -10.33 10.16 -1.53
N PRO A 80 -11.48 10.11 -0.83
CA PRO A 80 -12.77 9.73 -1.41
C PRO A 80 -13.40 10.89 -2.19
N THR A 81 -12.59 11.63 -2.94
CA THR A 81 -13.01 12.79 -3.71
C THR A 81 -12.85 12.50 -5.20
N PHE A 82 -13.82 12.95 -5.99
CA PHE A 82 -13.72 12.91 -7.44
C PHE A 82 -12.57 13.82 -7.89
N ASN A 83 -11.77 13.35 -8.87
CA ASN A 83 -10.59 14.04 -9.38
C ASN A 83 -9.52 14.35 -8.30
N ASP A 84 -9.36 13.43 -7.35
CA ASP A 84 -8.26 13.49 -6.37
C ASP A 84 -6.89 13.42 -7.06
N LYS A 85 -5.95 14.24 -6.56
CA LYS A 85 -4.56 14.24 -7.06
C LYS A 85 -3.88 12.90 -6.81
N GLY A 86 -4.18 12.24 -5.69
CA GLY A 86 -3.66 10.90 -5.37
C GLY A 86 -4.13 9.87 -6.39
N THR A 87 -5.41 9.89 -6.75
CA THR A 87 -5.98 8.96 -7.75
C THR A 87 -5.38 9.20 -9.13
N ASN A 88 -5.22 10.45 -9.53
CA ASN A 88 -4.57 10.80 -10.80
C ASN A 88 -3.09 10.37 -10.81
N TRP A 89 -2.36 10.60 -9.72
CA TRP A 89 -0.98 10.15 -9.59
C TRP A 89 -0.88 8.63 -9.66
N PHE A 90 -1.79 7.91 -8.99
CA PHE A 90 -1.85 6.44 -9.05
C PHE A 90 -2.06 5.97 -10.49
N TYR A 91 -3.02 6.57 -11.19
CA TYR A 91 -3.29 6.25 -12.59
C TYR A 91 -2.05 6.43 -13.48
N PHE A 92 -1.40 7.60 -13.41
CA PHE A 92 -0.19 7.83 -14.20
C PHE A 92 0.94 6.86 -13.82
N ARG A 93 1.06 6.50 -12.54
CA ARG A 93 2.06 5.55 -12.09
C ARG A 93 1.83 4.14 -12.65
N LEU A 94 0.58 3.70 -12.75
CA LEU A 94 0.23 2.41 -13.37
C LEU A 94 0.63 2.33 -14.84
N LEU A 95 0.65 3.47 -15.55
CA LEU A 95 1.09 3.52 -16.95
C LEU A 95 2.61 3.44 -17.12
N GLU A 96 3.39 3.57 -16.03
CA GLU A 96 4.86 3.51 -16.04
C GLU A 96 5.44 2.16 -15.60
N PHE A 97 4.61 1.23 -15.14
CA PHE A 97 5.03 -0.14 -14.80
C PHE A 97 5.17 -0.99 -16.06
#